data_AF-A0A6A6Y328-F1
#
_entry.id   AF-A0A6A6Y328-F1
#
_cell.length_a   1.000
_cell.length_b   1.000
_cell.length_c   1.000
_cell.angle_alpha   90.00
_cell.angle_beta   90.00
_cell.angle_gamma   90.00
#
_symmetry.space_group_name_H-M   'P 1'
#
loop_
_entity.id
_entity.type
_entity.pdbx_description
1 polymer ?
#
loop_
_entity_poly.entity_id
_entity_poly.type
_entity_poly.pdbx_seq_one_letter_code
_entity_poly.pdbx_strand_id
1 'polypeptide(L)'
;MDPRVIGVLGGGQLGRMLVEATNRRNIKVHILDAPSAPAKQISAHDSHIEGSFKDAAKIRELAKSCDVVTVEIEHVDTDVLEEIANEGVKVEPSWKVLQLIKDKFSQKAFLGRHGVPTAESVDLGVMGVDEVKEVGKRLGYPFMLKSKTEAYDGRGNYVVKSEGDVEEGIKALGARPLYAERWAEFEMELAVMVVKTKDGTLSYPTVETVHEDSICKLVYAPARRVSPATAKRAQEMAEKAVGAFEGKGVFGVEMFLLKNGELLVNEIAPRPHNSGHYTIEACPISQYDAHARTILDLPVPKEGLELRCPAIMLNILGGKTTDSHVDIAKKADEVGGATTHLYGKGEARKGRKMGHVTVTAPTMSEAENRIQPLIDAVDEQLGKHTDAKRSTERPVVAVVMGSDSDMPVLRACFQILERFAIPYQARITSAHRTPDWMRQFAKSAKDEGFKVIIAAAGGAAHLPGMAASWTTLPVIGVPVAASHLDGLDSQWSMTQMPRGEPVATVGIDNSTNAALLAARVLSVSDPRIATLLREYAENNVTEVMAKDAELLKLGPLQYLSKMGK
;
A
#
# COMPACT_ATOMS: atom_id res chain seq x y z
N MET A 1 -3.68 11.05 -35.21
CA MET A 1 -3.02 11.97 -34.28
C MET A 1 -4.07 12.97 -33.85
N ASP A 2 -4.24 13.19 -32.54
CA ASP A 2 -5.21 14.19 -32.07
C ASP A 2 -4.61 15.59 -32.34
N PRO A 3 -5.27 16.47 -33.10
CA PRO A 3 -4.70 17.78 -33.43
C PRO A 3 -4.78 18.77 -32.27
N ARG A 4 -5.56 18.45 -31.22
CA ARG A 4 -5.81 19.37 -30.11
C ARG A 4 -4.60 19.51 -29.20
N VAL A 5 -4.49 20.68 -28.59
CA VAL A 5 -3.41 21.09 -27.69
C VAL A 5 -3.92 21.19 -26.25
N ILE A 6 -3.19 20.56 -25.32
CA ILE A 6 -3.44 20.66 -23.89
C ILE A 6 -2.56 21.77 -23.29
N GLY A 7 -3.16 22.78 -22.68
CA GLY A 7 -2.49 23.73 -21.81
C GLY A 7 -2.44 23.22 -20.38
N VAL A 8 -1.29 23.29 -19.72
CA VAL A 8 -1.12 22.85 -18.32
C VAL A 8 -0.64 24.02 -17.48
N LEU A 9 -1.42 24.36 -16.45
CA LEU A 9 -1.05 25.32 -15.41
C LEU A 9 -0.21 24.62 -14.33
N GLY A 10 1.09 24.88 -14.32
CA GLY A 10 2.07 24.18 -13.48
C GLY A 10 2.86 23.13 -14.25
N GLY A 11 4.18 23.14 -14.05
CA GLY A 11 5.15 22.31 -14.75
C GLY A 11 5.93 21.40 -13.80
N GLY A 12 5.39 21.08 -12.64
CA GLY A 12 5.98 20.16 -11.66
C GLY A 12 5.96 18.69 -12.13
N GLN A 13 6.08 17.77 -11.17
CA GLN A 13 6.24 16.35 -11.49
C GLN A 13 5.00 15.73 -12.14
N LEU A 14 3.79 16.19 -11.80
CA LEU A 14 2.58 15.62 -12.39
C LEU A 14 2.45 16.05 -13.86
N GLY A 15 2.81 17.31 -14.15
CA GLY A 15 2.90 17.83 -15.51
C GLY A 15 3.96 17.08 -16.33
N ARG A 16 5.09 16.72 -15.71
CA ARG A 16 6.14 15.90 -16.34
C ARG A 16 5.58 14.54 -16.76
N MET A 17 4.98 13.80 -15.83
CA MET A 17 4.42 12.47 -16.15
C MET A 17 3.23 12.56 -17.12
N LEU A 18 2.49 13.67 -17.15
CA LEU A 18 1.50 13.96 -18.19
C LEU A 18 2.15 14.10 -19.57
N VAL A 19 3.24 14.88 -19.69
CA VAL A 19 4.01 15.01 -20.94
C VAL A 19 4.53 13.65 -21.43
N GLU A 20 5.07 12.83 -20.54
CA GLU A 20 5.54 11.47 -20.88
C GLU A 20 4.41 10.62 -21.49
N ALA A 21 3.21 10.68 -20.89
CA ALA A 21 2.04 9.95 -21.38
C ALA A 21 1.51 10.51 -22.72
N THR A 22 1.47 11.83 -22.90
CA THR A 22 0.95 12.48 -24.12
C THR A 22 1.90 12.34 -25.30
N ASN A 23 3.22 12.36 -25.07
CA ASN A 23 4.22 12.20 -26.12
C ASN A 23 4.11 10.85 -26.82
N ARG A 24 3.75 9.78 -26.10
CA ARG A 24 3.47 8.45 -26.69
C ARG A 24 2.33 8.46 -27.70
N ARG A 25 1.47 9.50 -27.69
CA ARG A 25 0.31 9.68 -28.58
C ARG A 25 0.50 10.81 -29.60
N ASN A 26 1.63 11.51 -29.58
CA ASN A 26 1.84 12.75 -30.32
C ASN A 26 0.77 13.82 -30.01
N ILE A 27 0.35 13.93 -28.75
CA ILE A 27 -0.54 14.99 -28.27
C ILE A 27 0.32 16.15 -27.77
N LYS A 28 0.07 17.36 -28.28
CA LYS A 28 0.83 18.55 -27.92
C LYS A 28 0.41 19.06 -26.54
N VAL A 29 1.40 19.47 -25.76
CA VAL A 29 1.22 20.03 -24.42
C VAL A 29 1.99 21.35 -24.32
N HIS A 30 1.30 22.42 -23.93
CA HIS A 30 1.90 23.72 -23.62
C HIS A 30 1.87 23.94 -22.10
N ILE A 31 2.98 24.36 -21.51
CA ILE A 31 3.14 24.45 -20.06
C ILE A 31 3.37 25.91 -19.67
N LEU A 32 2.62 26.39 -18.67
CA LEU A 32 2.88 27.65 -17.99
C LEU A 32 3.57 27.39 -16.65
N ASP A 33 4.88 27.66 -16.59
CA ASP A 33 5.68 27.62 -15.36
C ASP A 33 7.06 28.28 -15.60
N ALA A 34 7.95 28.23 -14.61
CA ALA A 34 9.35 28.62 -14.70
C ALA A 34 10.09 27.89 -15.85
N PRO A 35 11.16 28.49 -16.41
CA PRO A 35 11.86 27.94 -17.58
C PRO A 35 12.38 26.51 -17.38
N SER A 36 12.90 26.20 -16.20
CA SER A 36 13.49 24.90 -15.86
C SER A 36 12.54 23.95 -15.12
N ALA A 37 11.22 24.18 -15.19
CA ALA A 37 10.24 23.33 -14.54
C ALA A 37 10.31 21.87 -15.03
N PRO A 38 10.15 20.85 -14.15
CA PRO A 38 10.25 19.43 -14.49
C PRO A 38 9.60 18.96 -15.80
N ALA A 39 8.42 19.48 -16.11
CA ALA A 39 7.66 19.12 -17.31
C ALA A 39 8.27 19.70 -18.59
N LYS A 40 8.81 20.93 -18.53
CA LYS A 40 9.46 21.58 -19.68
C LYS A 40 10.78 20.92 -20.05
N GLN A 41 11.47 20.31 -19.08
CA GLN A 41 12.75 19.62 -19.30
C GLN A 41 12.67 18.45 -20.29
N ILE A 42 11.49 17.86 -20.46
CA ILE A 42 11.27 16.66 -21.29
C ILE A 42 10.29 16.89 -22.44
N SER A 43 9.81 18.13 -22.59
CA SER A 43 8.89 18.51 -23.64
C SER A 43 9.66 19.23 -24.74
N ALA A 44 9.55 18.74 -25.97
CA ALA A 44 10.12 19.37 -27.15
C ALA A 44 9.14 20.34 -27.83
N HIS A 45 8.07 20.76 -27.14
CA HIS A 45 7.07 21.66 -27.69
C HIS A 45 7.46 23.13 -27.45
N ASP A 46 7.59 23.91 -28.53
CA ASP A 46 8.17 25.27 -28.47
C ASP A 46 7.25 26.35 -27.88
N SER A 47 5.96 26.07 -27.71
CA SER A 47 4.95 27.06 -27.28
C SER A 47 4.71 27.07 -25.77
N HIS A 48 5.72 26.75 -24.98
CA HIS A 48 5.68 26.90 -23.53
C HIS A 48 5.68 28.38 -23.12
N ILE A 49 4.93 28.72 -22.08
CA ILE A 49 4.86 30.08 -21.55
C ILE A 49 5.68 30.17 -20.28
N GLU A 50 6.59 31.14 -20.22
CA GLU A 50 7.35 31.46 -19.01
C GLU A 50 6.56 32.43 -18.13
N GLY A 51 6.37 32.05 -16.86
CA GLY A 51 5.68 32.89 -15.89
C GLY A 51 5.08 32.10 -14.76
N SER A 52 4.39 32.82 -13.87
CA SER A 52 3.62 32.20 -12.79
C SER A 52 2.26 31.76 -13.33
N PHE A 53 1.83 30.55 -12.98
CA PHE A 53 0.44 30.10 -13.16
C PHE A 53 -0.56 30.77 -12.19
N LYS A 54 -0.11 31.78 -11.44
CA LYS A 54 -0.96 32.72 -10.68
C LYS A 54 -1.10 34.08 -11.38
N ASP A 55 -0.40 34.29 -12.50
CA ASP A 55 -0.50 35.53 -13.26
C ASP A 55 -1.62 35.41 -14.32
N ALA A 56 -2.66 36.20 -14.14
CA ALA A 56 -3.82 36.24 -15.02
C ALA A 56 -3.47 36.52 -16.48
N ALA A 57 -2.49 37.38 -16.76
CA ALA A 57 -2.07 37.68 -18.14
C ALA A 57 -1.42 36.46 -18.79
N LYS A 58 -0.61 35.72 -18.02
CA LYS A 58 0.07 34.50 -18.49
C LYS A 58 -0.88 33.32 -18.69
N ILE A 59 -1.89 33.17 -17.84
CA ILE A 59 -2.94 32.16 -18.02
C ILE A 59 -3.69 32.41 -19.35
N ARG A 60 -4.07 33.67 -19.63
CA ARG A 60 -4.72 34.04 -20.89
C ARG A 60 -3.80 33.86 -22.10
N GLU A 61 -2.50 34.15 -21.96
CA GLU A 61 -1.50 33.89 -23.00
C GLU A 61 -1.43 32.41 -23.37
N LEU A 62 -1.38 31.52 -22.37
CA LEU A 62 -1.41 30.07 -22.59
C LEU A 62 -2.70 29.64 -23.29
N ALA A 63 -3.85 30.08 -22.77
CA ALA A 63 -5.18 29.68 -23.23
C ALA A 63 -5.40 29.95 -24.73
N LYS A 64 -4.85 31.05 -25.28
CA LYS A 64 -4.92 31.40 -26.72
C LYS A 64 -4.32 30.36 -27.66
N SER A 65 -3.45 29.49 -27.15
CA SER A 65 -2.73 28.48 -27.93
C SER A 65 -3.22 27.04 -27.66
N CYS A 66 -4.28 26.88 -26.88
CA CYS A 66 -4.74 25.58 -26.37
C CYS A 66 -6.23 25.35 -26.64
N ASP A 67 -6.61 24.10 -26.89
CA ASP A 67 -8.02 23.70 -27.04
C ASP A 67 -8.65 23.34 -25.67
N VAL A 68 -7.81 22.85 -24.76
CA VAL A 68 -8.19 22.53 -23.39
C VAL A 68 -7.10 22.96 -22.41
N VAL A 69 -7.48 23.54 -21.28
CA VAL A 69 -6.58 23.91 -20.18
C VAL A 69 -6.88 23.00 -18.98
N THR A 70 -5.83 22.39 -18.42
CA THR A 70 -5.85 21.60 -17.19
C THR A 70 -4.85 22.16 -16.18
N VAL A 71 -4.88 21.65 -14.96
CA VAL A 71 -4.07 22.12 -13.84
C VAL A 71 -3.23 20.99 -13.26
N GLU A 72 -1.99 21.31 -12.92
CA GLU A 72 -1.13 20.42 -12.12
C GLU A 72 -1.37 20.60 -10.62
N ILE A 73 -1.79 21.79 -10.21
CA ILE A 73 -1.95 22.18 -8.81
C ILE A 73 -3.30 22.88 -8.62
N GLU A 74 -3.95 22.64 -7.49
CA GLU A 74 -5.28 23.22 -7.19
C GLU A 74 -5.23 24.73 -6.88
N HIS A 75 -4.03 25.26 -6.58
CA HIS A 75 -3.81 26.65 -6.18
C HIS A 75 -3.59 27.59 -7.38
N VAL A 76 -4.54 27.58 -8.31
CA VAL A 76 -4.61 28.46 -9.49
C VAL A 76 -5.64 29.56 -9.30
N ASP A 77 -5.59 30.64 -10.08
CA ASP A 77 -6.64 31.67 -10.08
C ASP A 77 -7.89 31.14 -10.80
N THR A 78 -9.00 31.00 -10.09
CA THR A 78 -10.24 30.42 -10.66
C THR A 78 -11.08 31.44 -11.41
N ASP A 79 -10.91 32.73 -11.12
CA ASP A 79 -11.69 33.79 -11.75
C ASP A 79 -11.22 33.94 -13.21
N VAL A 80 -9.91 33.87 -13.42
CA VAL A 80 -9.32 33.83 -14.77
C VAL A 80 -9.70 32.56 -15.52
N LEU A 81 -9.83 31.42 -14.84
CA LEU A 81 -10.28 30.17 -15.46
C LEU A 81 -11.74 30.24 -15.90
N GLU A 82 -12.59 30.92 -15.14
CA GLU A 82 -13.97 31.20 -15.53
C GLU A 82 -14.01 32.11 -16.77
N GLU A 83 -13.22 33.18 -16.79
CA GLU A 83 -13.14 34.10 -17.94
C GLU A 83 -12.75 33.37 -19.23
N ILE A 84 -11.65 32.60 -19.24
CA ILE A 84 -11.21 31.88 -20.46
C ILE A 84 -12.21 30.79 -20.87
N ALA A 85 -12.96 30.22 -19.92
CA ALA A 85 -14.03 29.27 -20.22
C ALA A 85 -15.19 29.96 -20.95
N ASN A 86 -15.55 31.17 -20.53
CA ASN A 86 -16.57 31.99 -21.18
C ASN A 86 -16.13 32.48 -22.57
N GLU A 87 -14.82 32.60 -22.82
CA GLU A 87 -14.23 32.90 -24.13
C GLU A 87 -14.17 31.68 -25.08
N GLY A 88 -14.54 30.48 -24.60
CA GLY A 88 -14.68 29.26 -25.40
C GLY A 88 -13.56 28.23 -25.25
N VAL A 89 -12.54 28.48 -24.43
CA VAL A 89 -11.48 27.50 -24.13
C VAL A 89 -12.01 26.49 -23.11
N LYS A 90 -11.85 25.18 -23.35
CA LYS A 90 -12.30 24.17 -22.36
C LYS A 90 -11.38 24.19 -21.14
N VAL A 91 -11.93 24.20 -19.94
CA VAL A 91 -11.17 24.06 -18.68
C VAL A 91 -11.58 22.76 -17.99
N GLU A 92 -10.65 21.83 -17.83
CA GLU A 92 -10.90 20.50 -17.28
C GLU A 92 -9.84 20.08 -16.24
N PRO A 93 -10.23 19.65 -15.03
CA PRO A 93 -11.60 19.67 -14.50
C PRO A 93 -12.20 21.08 -14.44
N SER A 94 -13.53 21.16 -14.42
CA SER A 94 -14.26 22.43 -14.47
C SER A 94 -13.74 23.43 -13.42
N TRP A 95 -13.60 24.70 -13.80
CA TRP A 95 -13.16 25.78 -12.91
C TRP A 95 -14.02 25.87 -11.64
N LYS A 96 -15.32 25.52 -11.71
CA LYS A 96 -16.22 25.46 -10.56
C LYS A 96 -15.77 24.43 -9.52
N VAL A 97 -15.26 23.29 -9.98
CA VAL A 97 -14.74 22.23 -9.11
C VAL A 97 -13.44 22.68 -8.47
N LEU A 98 -12.55 23.31 -9.24
CA LEU A 98 -11.32 23.89 -8.72
C LEU A 98 -11.62 24.95 -7.65
N GLN A 99 -12.62 25.81 -7.89
CA GLN A 99 -13.08 26.83 -6.92
C GLN A 99 -13.64 26.18 -5.65
N LEU A 100 -14.51 25.17 -5.79
CA LEU A 100 -15.11 24.46 -4.67
C LEU A 100 -14.08 23.74 -3.80
N ILE A 101 -13.09 23.08 -4.42
CA ILE A 101 -12.11 22.23 -3.71
C ILE A 101 -10.99 23.04 -3.03
N LYS A 102 -10.76 24.29 -3.45
CA LYS A 102 -9.83 25.21 -2.75
C LYS A 102 -10.18 25.36 -1.26
N ASP A 103 -11.46 25.31 -0.93
CA ASP A 103 -11.96 25.29 0.45
C ASP A 103 -12.32 23.86 0.86
N LYS A 104 -11.49 23.29 1.73
CA LYS A 104 -11.63 21.91 2.24
C LYS A 104 -12.93 21.70 3.01
N PHE A 105 -13.46 22.71 3.69
CA PHE A 105 -14.75 22.61 4.38
C PHE A 105 -15.90 22.63 3.36
N SER A 106 -15.83 23.52 2.36
CA SER A 106 -16.82 23.59 1.28
C SER A 106 -16.89 22.28 0.48
N GLN A 107 -15.75 21.63 0.23
CA GLN A 107 -15.71 20.28 -0.34
C GLN A 107 -16.49 19.28 0.51
N LYS A 108 -16.26 19.22 1.84
CA LYS A 108 -16.99 18.30 2.74
C LYS A 108 -18.48 18.57 2.77
N ALA A 109 -18.87 19.84 2.86
CA ALA A 109 -20.28 20.24 2.81
C ALA A 109 -20.94 19.84 1.47
N PHE A 110 -20.21 19.96 0.35
CA PHE A 110 -20.68 19.48 -0.94
C PHE A 110 -20.87 17.96 -0.96
N LEU A 111 -19.89 17.19 -0.46
CA LEU A 111 -19.97 15.73 -0.40
C LEU A 111 -21.13 15.24 0.49
N GLY A 112 -21.31 15.87 1.66
CA GLY A 112 -22.43 15.57 2.56
C GLY A 112 -23.80 15.78 1.90
N ARG A 113 -23.98 16.88 1.15
CA ARG A 113 -25.21 17.14 0.38
C ARG A 113 -25.51 16.07 -0.69
N HIS A 114 -24.49 15.37 -1.18
CA HIS A 114 -24.62 14.28 -2.15
C HIS A 114 -24.64 12.89 -1.49
N GLY A 115 -24.77 12.84 -0.16
CA GLY A 115 -24.80 11.59 0.60
C GLY A 115 -23.51 10.79 0.48
N VAL A 116 -22.37 11.47 0.43
CA VAL A 116 -21.03 10.86 0.53
C VAL A 116 -20.53 11.09 1.96
N PRO A 117 -20.31 10.01 2.74
CA PRO A 117 -19.85 10.14 4.12
C PRO A 117 -18.48 10.80 4.22
N THR A 118 -18.35 11.76 5.14
CA THR A 118 -17.09 12.37 5.56
C THR A 118 -17.06 12.38 7.09
N ALA A 119 -15.89 12.60 7.69
CA ALA A 119 -15.82 12.90 9.12
C ALA A 119 -16.69 14.13 9.46
N GLU A 120 -17.34 14.10 10.61
CA GLU A 120 -18.16 15.22 11.10
C GLU A 120 -17.27 16.48 11.21
N SER A 121 -17.70 17.58 10.59
CA SER A 121 -16.91 18.81 10.52
C SER A 121 -17.74 20.05 10.81
N VAL A 122 -17.10 21.07 11.36
CA VAL A 122 -17.72 22.31 11.84
C VAL A 122 -16.93 23.49 11.34
N ASP A 123 -17.60 24.39 10.64
CA ASP A 123 -17.01 25.67 10.26
C ASP A 123 -16.77 26.53 11.52
N LEU A 124 -15.55 27.01 11.70
CA LEU A 124 -15.20 27.88 12.82
C LEU A 124 -15.22 29.36 12.45
N GLY A 125 -15.31 29.73 11.16
CA GLY A 125 -15.35 31.14 10.74
C GLY A 125 -14.33 32.03 11.44
N VAL A 126 -14.83 33.04 12.17
CA VAL A 126 -14.06 33.95 13.04
C VAL A 126 -14.47 33.73 14.51
N MET A 127 -14.49 32.48 14.95
CA MET A 127 -14.76 32.11 16.34
C MET A 127 -13.58 32.44 17.26
N GLY A 128 -13.88 32.81 18.50
CA GLY A 128 -12.90 32.92 19.58
C GLY A 128 -12.56 31.56 20.20
N VAL A 129 -11.60 31.57 21.13
CA VAL A 129 -11.08 30.35 21.77
C VAL A 129 -12.19 29.56 22.48
N ASP A 130 -13.10 30.24 23.19
CA ASP A 130 -14.14 29.57 23.96
C ASP A 130 -15.21 28.92 23.08
N GLU A 131 -15.56 29.53 21.94
CA GLU A 131 -16.45 28.88 20.98
C GLU A 131 -15.82 27.61 20.38
N VAL A 132 -14.50 27.63 20.12
CA VAL A 132 -13.80 26.43 19.63
C VAL A 132 -13.74 25.33 20.71
N LYS A 133 -13.65 25.67 22.00
CA LYS A 133 -13.77 24.69 23.09
C LYS A 133 -15.16 24.04 23.12
N GLU A 134 -16.23 24.80 22.92
CA GLU A 134 -17.58 24.24 22.84
C GLU A 134 -17.76 23.31 21.63
N VAL A 135 -17.15 23.65 20.48
CA VAL A 135 -17.09 22.74 19.33
C VAL A 135 -16.31 21.46 19.68
N GLY A 136 -15.20 21.58 20.41
CA GLY A 136 -14.43 20.44 20.90
C GLY A 136 -15.25 19.51 21.80
N LYS A 137 -16.05 20.06 22.72
CA LYS A 137 -16.98 19.27 23.55
C LYS A 137 -18.02 18.53 22.73
N ARG A 138 -18.48 19.11 21.61
CA ARG A 138 -19.44 18.46 20.69
C ARG A 138 -18.80 17.32 19.88
N LEU A 139 -17.65 17.57 19.26
CA LEU A 139 -16.97 16.59 18.40
C LEU A 139 -16.29 15.47 19.19
N GLY A 140 -15.93 15.75 20.45
CA GLY A 140 -15.07 14.91 21.27
C GLY A 140 -13.59 15.17 21.02
N TYR A 141 -12.76 14.76 21.97
CA TYR A 141 -11.30 14.84 21.87
C TYR A 141 -10.69 13.44 21.64
N PRO A 142 -9.61 13.32 20.84
CA PRO A 142 -9.02 14.40 20.04
C PRO A 142 -9.95 14.84 18.89
N PHE A 143 -9.73 16.05 18.40
CA PHE A 143 -10.26 16.50 17.10
C PHE A 143 -9.15 17.15 16.27
N MET A 144 -9.36 17.26 14.96
CA MET A 144 -8.41 17.91 14.05
C MET A 144 -8.87 19.33 13.73
N LEU A 145 -8.03 20.31 14.03
CA LEU A 145 -8.20 21.68 13.57
C LEU A 145 -7.49 21.85 12.23
N LYS A 146 -8.19 22.36 11.20
CA LYS A 146 -7.68 22.44 9.83
C LYS A 146 -7.90 23.83 9.24
N SER A 147 -6.93 24.34 8.50
CA SER A 147 -7.07 25.49 7.62
C SER A 147 -7.95 25.11 6.44
N LYS A 148 -8.93 25.96 6.10
CA LYS A 148 -9.82 25.74 4.95
C LYS A 148 -9.07 25.78 3.62
N THR A 149 -8.09 26.66 3.52
CA THR A 149 -7.31 26.91 2.29
C THR A 149 -5.82 26.66 2.53
N GLU A 150 -5.07 26.47 1.44
CA GLU A 150 -3.60 26.33 1.44
C GLU A 150 -3.06 25.23 2.38
N ALA A 151 -3.83 24.17 2.59
CA ALA A 151 -3.43 23.00 3.37
C ALA A 151 -2.95 21.88 2.44
N TYR A 152 -1.75 21.35 2.69
CA TYR A 152 -1.13 20.25 1.93
C TYR A 152 -0.02 19.59 2.75
N ASP A 153 0.23 18.29 2.56
CA ASP A 153 1.33 17.53 3.20
C ASP A 153 1.44 17.83 4.74
N GLY A 154 0.30 17.85 5.44
CA GLY A 154 0.20 18.15 6.89
C GLY A 154 0.21 19.63 7.27
N ARG A 155 0.66 20.53 6.39
CA ARG A 155 0.61 21.97 6.64
C ARG A 155 -0.84 22.44 6.73
N GLY A 156 -1.14 23.23 7.75
CA GLY A 156 -2.48 23.73 7.98
C GLY A 156 -3.35 22.81 8.84
N ASN A 157 -2.79 21.73 9.41
CA ASN A 157 -3.48 20.84 10.33
C ASN A 157 -2.85 20.92 11.73
N TYR A 158 -3.68 20.83 12.77
CA TYR A 158 -3.24 20.77 14.17
C TYR A 158 -4.14 19.80 14.95
N VAL A 159 -3.54 18.86 15.68
CA VAL A 159 -4.30 17.88 16.50
C VAL A 159 -4.56 18.46 17.87
N VAL A 160 -5.82 18.70 18.20
CA VAL A 160 -6.25 19.18 19.53
C VAL A 160 -6.60 17.96 20.37
N LYS A 161 -5.75 17.59 21.34
CA LYS A 161 -5.91 16.36 22.14
C LYS A 161 -6.78 16.56 23.38
N SER A 162 -6.91 17.79 23.84
CA SER A 162 -7.67 18.18 25.02
C SER A 162 -8.14 19.63 24.92
N GLU A 163 -9.02 20.04 25.82
CA GLU A 163 -9.51 21.42 25.90
C GLU A 163 -8.38 22.46 26.08
N GLY A 164 -7.31 22.09 26.77
CA GLY A 164 -6.14 22.94 26.99
C GLY A 164 -5.32 23.22 25.72
N ASP A 165 -5.43 22.37 24.70
CA ASP A 165 -4.63 22.49 23.46
C ASP A 165 -5.28 23.44 22.44
N VAL A 166 -6.51 23.90 22.68
CA VAL A 166 -7.29 24.69 21.72
C VAL A 166 -6.62 26.01 21.38
N GLU A 167 -6.15 26.73 22.40
CA GLU A 167 -5.50 28.04 22.21
C GLU A 167 -4.19 27.90 21.42
N GLU A 168 -3.40 26.87 21.73
CA GLU A 168 -2.17 26.57 21.00
C GLU A 168 -2.47 26.22 19.53
N GLY A 169 -3.50 25.41 19.28
CA GLY A 169 -3.89 25.03 17.92
C GLY A 169 -4.33 26.21 17.05
N ILE A 170 -5.14 27.12 17.59
CA ILE A 170 -5.56 28.35 16.89
C ILE A 170 -4.33 29.22 16.60
N LYS A 171 -3.45 29.40 17.59
CA LYS A 171 -2.22 30.19 17.43
C LYS A 171 -1.28 29.58 16.38
N ALA A 172 -1.16 28.24 16.34
CA ALA A 172 -0.31 27.53 15.39
C ALA A 172 -0.78 27.69 13.94
N LEU A 173 -2.09 27.73 13.70
CA LEU A 173 -2.67 27.90 12.35
C LEU A 173 -2.87 29.37 11.95
N GLY A 174 -2.82 30.29 12.91
CA GLY A 174 -2.89 31.73 12.69
C GLY A 174 -4.29 32.21 12.27
N ALA A 175 -4.37 33.44 11.74
CA ALA A 175 -5.63 34.10 11.35
C ALA A 175 -6.27 33.56 10.06
N ARG A 176 -5.99 32.30 9.69
CA ARG A 176 -6.56 31.67 8.50
C ARG A 176 -8.00 31.23 8.79
N PRO A 177 -8.89 31.14 7.79
CA PRO A 177 -10.19 30.51 7.98
C PRO A 177 -10.02 29.05 8.40
N LEU A 178 -10.56 28.65 9.54
CA LEU A 178 -10.41 27.31 10.11
C LEU A 178 -11.73 26.54 10.10
N TYR A 179 -11.62 25.22 10.18
CA TYR A 179 -12.72 24.32 10.52
C TYR A 179 -12.20 23.23 11.45
N ALA A 180 -13.08 22.67 12.28
CA ALA A 180 -12.79 21.52 13.12
C ALA A 180 -13.39 20.26 12.49
N GLU A 181 -12.69 19.14 12.62
CA GLU A 181 -13.12 17.83 12.15
C GLU A 181 -12.97 16.81 13.27
N ARG A 182 -13.99 16.01 13.50
CA ARG A 182 -13.94 14.89 14.44
C ARG A 182 -12.78 13.96 14.06
N TRP A 183 -12.04 13.51 15.06
CA TRP A 183 -10.98 12.54 14.82
C TRP A 183 -11.56 11.23 14.30
N ALA A 184 -11.16 10.84 13.09
CA ALA A 184 -11.52 9.55 12.51
C ALA A 184 -10.61 8.47 13.11
N GLU A 185 -11.16 7.56 13.91
CA GLU A 185 -10.43 6.40 14.44
C GLU A 185 -10.27 5.31 13.38
N PHE A 186 -9.52 5.62 12.33
CA PHE A 186 -9.29 4.73 11.20
C PHE A 186 -8.31 3.60 11.53
N GLU A 187 -8.53 2.46 10.91
CA GLU A 187 -7.60 1.32 10.89
C GLU A 187 -6.64 1.43 9.70
N MET A 188 -7.11 1.98 8.58
CA MET A 188 -6.35 2.08 7.34
C MET A 188 -6.73 3.32 6.55
N GLU A 189 -5.75 3.94 5.90
CA GLU A 189 -5.97 4.97 4.89
C GLU A 189 -6.00 4.31 3.52
N LEU A 190 -7.04 4.63 2.76
CA LEU A 190 -7.26 4.12 1.41
C LEU A 190 -7.27 5.27 0.42
N ALA A 191 -6.95 4.99 -0.83
CA ALA A 191 -7.22 5.90 -1.93
C ALA A 191 -7.82 5.17 -3.12
N VAL A 192 -8.63 5.89 -3.89
CA VAL A 192 -9.18 5.45 -5.17
C VAL A 192 -8.97 6.56 -6.19
N MET A 193 -8.27 6.24 -7.27
CA MET A 193 -8.16 7.15 -8.41
C MET A 193 -9.40 6.97 -9.28
N VAL A 194 -10.13 8.05 -9.52
CA VAL A 194 -11.36 8.04 -10.32
C VAL A 194 -11.11 8.79 -11.63
N VAL A 195 -11.48 8.16 -12.74
CA VAL A 195 -11.51 8.73 -14.07
C VAL A 195 -12.95 9.15 -14.39
N LYS A 196 -13.17 10.45 -14.56
CA LYS A 196 -14.49 11.00 -14.91
C LYS A 196 -14.53 11.41 -16.37
N THR A 197 -15.22 10.61 -17.18
CA THR A 197 -15.44 10.86 -18.60
C THR A 197 -16.74 11.61 -18.83
N LYS A 198 -17.00 11.97 -20.09
CA LYS A 198 -18.30 12.52 -20.50
C LYS A 198 -19.47 11.53 -20.31
N ASP A 199 -19.17 10.22 -20.26
CA ASP A 199 -20.17 9.14 -20.24
C ASP A 199 -20.40 8.60 -18.81
N GLY A 200 -19.55 8.97 -17.84
CA GLY A 200 -19.67 8.53 -16.45
C GLY A 200 -18.33 8.50 -15.71
N THR A 201 -18.30 7.73 -14.63
CA THR A 201 -17.11 7.53 -13.79
C THR A 201 -16.62 6.09 -13.87
N LEU A 202 -15.30 5.93 -13.90
CA LEU A 202 -14.59 4.67 -13.77
C LEU A 202 -13.55 4.83 -12.67
N SER A 203 -13.11 3.74 -12.04
CA SER A 203 -12.06 3.79 -11.02
C SER A 203 -10.93 2.81 -11.29
N TYR A 204 -9.74 3.20 -10.86
CA TYR A 204 -8.65 2.28 -10.60
C TYR A 204 -8.92 1.48 -9.32
N PRO A 205 -8.21 0.35 -9.10
CA PRO A 205 -8.34 -0.43 -7.86
C PRO A 205 -8.06 0.40 -6.60
N THR A 206 -8.76 0.05 -5.52
CA THR A 206 -8.50 0.62 -4.20
C THR A 206 -7.10 0.28 -3.72
N VAL A 207 -6.37 1.30 -3.29
CA VAL A 207 -5.00 1.18 -2.76
C VAL A 207 -4.98 1.55 -1.29
N GLU A 208 -4.02 0.99 -0.56
CA GLU A 208 -3.67 1.44 0.78
C GLU A 208 -2.58 2.49 0.67
N THR A 209 -2.72 3.59 1.40
CA THR A 209 -1.70 4.64 1.50
C THR A 209 -1.13 4.64 2.91
N VAL A 210 0.19 4.74 3.04
CA VAL A 210 0.85 4.90 4.34
C VAL A 210 1.52 6.27 4.36
N HIS A 211 1.04 7.12 5.26
CA HIS A 211 1.61 8.44 5.50
C HIS A 211 2.60 8.40 6.66
N GLU A 212 3.67 9.17 6.54
CA GLU A 212 4.62 9.41 7.60
C GLU A 212 4.88 10.91 7.68
N ASP A 213 4.81 11.48 8.88
CA ASP A 213 4.90 12.93 9.09
C ASP A 213 3.91 13.72 8.20
N SER A 214 2.71 13.16 7.96
CA SER A 214 1.66 13.66 7.06
C SER A 214 2.03 13.72 5.57
N ILE A 215 3.07 12.99 5.15
CA ILE A 215 3.49 12.86 3.75
C ILE A 215 3.29 11.41 3.30
N CYS A 216 2.66 11.22 2.14
CA CYS A 216 2.47 9.87 1.58
C CYS A 216 3.83 9.24 1.28
N LYS A 217 4.17 8.15 1.99
CA LYS A 217 5.43 7.42 1.84
C LYS A 217 5.26 6.20 0.94
N LEU A 218 4.27 5.35 1.23
CA LEU A 218 4.03 4.10 0.51
C LEU A 218 2.60 4.03 -0.02
N VAL A 219 2.45 3.35 -1.15
CA VAL A 219 1.14 2.99 -1.72
C VAL A 219 1.17 1.51 -2.09
N TYR A 220 0.24 0.73 -1.57
CA TYR A 220 0.09 -0.69 -1.89
C TYR A 220 -1.11 -0.88 -2.82
N ALA A 221 -0.86 -1.47 -3.99
CA ALA A 221 -1.87 -1.73 -5.01
C ALA A 221 -1.94 -3.24 -5.33
N PRO A 222 -3.03 -3.95 -4.99
CA PRO A 222 -4.22 -3.46 -4.27
C PRO A 222 -3.96 -3.22 -2.78
N ALA A 223 -4.90 -2.57 -2.09
CA ALA A 223 -4.87 -2.39 -0.63
C ALA A 223 -4.70 -3.72 0.12
N ARG A 224 -3.83 -3.77 1.14
CA ARG A 224 -3.58 -4.99 1.90
C ARG A 224 -4.67 -5.21 2.93
N ARG A 225 -5.01 -6.46 3.24
CA ARG A 225 -5.96 -6.82 4.31
C ARG A 225 -7.34 -6.15 4.17
N VAL A 226 -7.73 -5.76 2.95
CA VAL A 226 -9.06 -5.24 2.63
C VAL A 226 -9.81 -6.30 1.83
N SER A 227 -11.01 -6.65 2.27
CA SER A 227 -11.85 -7.61 1.53
C SER A 227 -12.25 -7.07 0.15
N PRO A 228 -12.46 -7.93 -0.86
CA PRO A 228 -12.94 -7.49 -2.18
C PRO A 228 -14.25 -6.67 -2.10
N ALA A 229 -15.14 -7.01 -1.16
CA ALA A 229 -16.38 -6.27 -0.94
C ALA A 229 -16.12 -4.85 -0.41
N THR A 230 -15.19 -4.69 0.53
CA THR A 230 -14.80 -3.36 1.04
C THR A 230 -14.09 -2.53 -0.02
N ALA A 231 -13.18 -3.13 -0.81
CA ALA A 231 -12.54 -2.44 -1.93
C ALA A 231 -13.58 -1.94 -2.95
N LYS A 232 -14.53 -2.80 -3.33
CA LYS A 232 -15.61 -2.40 -4.24
C LYS A 232 -16.47 -1.26 -3.67
N ARG A 233 -16.84 -1.31 -2.38
CA ARG A 233 -17.57 -0.20 -1.72
C ARG A 233 -16.77 1.11 -1.74
N ALA A 234 -15.44 1.04 -1.57
CA ALA A 234 -14.58 2.22 -1.66
C ALA A 234 -14.57 2.80 -3.08
N GLN A 235 -14.47 1.95 -4.11
CA GLN A 235 -14.57 2.36 -5.51
C GLN A 235 -15.93 3.01 -5.82
N GLU A 236 -17.04 2.36 -5.45
CA GLU A 236 -18.40 2.88 -5.67
C GLU A 236 -18.62 4.23 -4.95
N MET A 237 -18.12 4.38 -3.72
CA MET A 237 -18.19 5.64 -2.99
C MET A 237 -17.37 6.75 -3.66
N ALA A 238 -16.16 6.44 -4.11
CA ALA A 238 -15.28 7.39 -4.80
C ALA A 238 -15.86 7.81 -6.16
N GLU A 239 -16.38 6.86 -6.94
CA GLU A 239 -17.07 7.12 -8.21
C GLU A 239 -18.31 7.99 -8.00
N LYS A 240 -19.13 7.71 -6.98
CA LYS A 240 -20.28 8.56 -6.61
C LYS A 240 -19.84 9.98 -6.25
N ALA A 241 -18.79 10.11 -5.43
CA ALA A 241 -18.30 11.41 -4.96
C ALA A 241 -17.81 12.28 -6.13
N VAL A 242 -17.02 11.70 -7.02
CA VAL A 242 -16.50 12.39 -8.20
C VAL A 242 -17.58 12.60 -9.26
N GLY A 243 -18.54 11.69 -9.36
CA GLY A 243 -19.72 11.78 -10.22
C GLY A 243 -20.55 13.03 -9.98
N ALA A 244 -20.59 13.53 -8.74
CA ALA A 244 -21.32 14.74 -8.37
C ALA A 244 -20.70 16.05 -8.89
N PHE A 245 -19.39 16.09 -9.16
CA PHE A 245 -18.72 17.31 -9.63
C PHE A 245 -19.07 17.67 -11.09
N GLU A 246 -18.75 18.87 -11.56
CA GLU A 246 -18.82 19.18 -13.00
C GLU A 246 -17.47 18.91 -13.70
N GLY A 247 -17.48 18.67 -15.00
CA GLY A 247 -16.26 18.47 -15.79
C GLY A 247 -15.68 17.05 -15.70
N LYS A 248 -14.48 16.91 -16.25
CA LYS A 248 -13.84 15.65 -16.62
C LYS A 248 -12.38 15.63 -16.17
N GLY A 249 -11.81 14.43 -16.12
CA GLY A 249 -10.39 14.24 -15.83
C GLY A 249 -10.16 13.11 -14.83
N VAL A 250 -9.10 13.23 -14.06
CA VAL A 250 -8.72 12.26 -13.04
C VAL A 250 -8.75 12.93 -11.69
N PHE A 251 -9.25 12.21 -10.70
CA PHE A 251 -9.46 12.68 -9.34
C PHE A 251 -8.84 11.68 -8.37
N GLY A 252 -8.03 12.15 -7.43
CA GLY A 252 -7.60 11.34 -6.29
C GLY A 252 -8.61 11.45 -5.16
N VAL A 253 -9.22 10.35 -4.76
CA VAL A 253 -10.14 10.30 -3.60
C VAL A 253 -9.43 9.61 -2.45
N GLU A 254 -9.13 10.35 -1.39
CA GLU A 254 -8.56 9.80 -0.15
C GLU A 254 -9.67 9.44 0.83
N MET A 255 -9.49 8.31 1.53
CA MET A 255 -10.52 7.72 2.36
C MET A 255 -9.93 7.11 3.63
N PHE A 256 -10.76 7.04 4.66
CA PHE A 256 -10.49 6.31 5.89
C PHE A 256 -11.37 5.08 5.96
N LEU A 257 -10.76 3.93 6.26
CA LEU A 257 -11.46 2.72 6.67
C LEU A 257 -11.42 2.63 8.20
N LEU A 258 -12.58 2.71 8.83
CA LEU A 258 -12.73 2.60 10.27
C LEU A 258 -12.73 1.13 10.73
N LYS A 259 -12.43 0.90 12.02
CA LYS A 259 -12.39 -0.45 12.64
C LYS A 259 -13.72 -1.22 12.54
N ASN A 260 -14.83 -0.50 12.42
CA ASN A 260 -16.17 -1.08 12.24
C ASN A 260 -16.49 -1.42 10.76
N GLY A 261 -15.57 -1.15 9.83
CA GLY A 261 -15.73 -1.39 8.39
C GLY A 261 -16.43 -0.26 7.62
N GLU A 262 -16.72 0.86 8.26
CA GLU A 262 -17.24 2.08 7.62
C GLU A 262 -16.14 2.80 6.83
N LEU A 263 -16.55 3.48 5.76
CA LEU A 263 -15.69 4.25 4.87
C LEU A 263 -16.08 5.73 4.96
N LEU A 264 -15.08 6.59 5.13
CA LEU A 264 -15.25 8.05 5.11
C LEU A 264 -14.33 8.65 4.05
N VAL A 265 -14.82 9.58 3.24
CA VAL A 265 -13.95 10.39 2.37
C VAL A 265 -13.22 11.43 3.24
N ASN A 266 -11.88 11.44 3.15
CA ASN A 266 -11.04 12.44 3.78
C ASN A 266 -11.02 13.72 2.93
N GLU A 267 -10.55 13.61 1.69
CA GLU A 267 -10.47 14.69 0.72
C GLU A 267 -10.44 14.18 -0.73
N ILE A 268 -10.68 15.10 -1.67
CA ILE A 268 -10.58 14.84 -3.12
C ILE A 268 -9.65 15.87 -3.78
N ALA A 269 -8.73 15.39 -4.61
CA ALA A 269 -7.84 16.19 -5.45
C ALA A 269 -8.29 16.09 -6.92
N PRO A 270 -8.70 17.19 -7.59
CA PRO A 270 -9.19 17.19 -8.97
C PRO A 270 -8.03 17.23 -9.99
N ARG A 271 -7.12 16.27 -9.85
CA ARG A 271 -5.95 16.09 -10.71
C ARG A 271 -5.39 14.67 -10.54
N PRO A 272 -4.48 14.22 -11.42
CA PRO A 272 -3.60 13.10 -11.10
C PRO A 272 -2.99 13.26 -9.71
N HIS A 273 -2.91 12.15 -8.97
CA HIS A 273 -2.57 12.13 -7.56
C HIS A 273 -1.34 11.26 -7.28
N ASN A 274 -0.66 11.56 -6.18
CA ASN A 274 0.54 10.84 -5.74
C ASN A 274 0.25 9.35 -5.53
N SER A 275 -0.87 9.04 -4.87
CA SER A 275 -1.32 7.66 -4.66
C SER A 275 -1.73 6.91 -5.93
N GLY A 276 -1.69 7.56 -7.10
CA GLY A 276 -1.92 6.92 -8.40
C GLY A 276 -0.65 6.64 -9.20
N HIS A 277 0.57 6.98 -8.74
CA HIS A 277 1.76 6.83 -9.59
C HIS A 277 2.06 5.37 -9.95
N TYR A 278 1.69 4.42 -9.08
CA TYR A 278 1.79 2.98 -9.35
C TYR A 278 1.12 2.57 -10.69
N THR A 279 0.12 3.32 -11.16
CA THR A 279 -0.60 3.03 -12.40
C THR A 279 0.27 3.11 -13.66
N ILE A 280 1.46 3.75 -13.58
CA ILE A 280 2.40 3.81 -14.71
C ILE A 280 2.92 2.41 -15.05
N GLU A 281 3.35 1.65 -14.03
CA GLU A 281 3.89 0.29 -14.21
C GLU A 281 2.82 -0.80 -14.07
N ALA A 282 1.84 -0.60 -13.18
CA ALA A 282 0.94 -1.68 -12.76
C ALA A 282 -0.37 -1.75 -13.55
N CYS A 283 -0.72 -0.72 -14.34
CA CYS A 283 -1.95 -0.68 -15.13
C CYS A 283 -1.65 -0.51 -16.63
N PRO A 284 -2.51 -0.98 -17.55
CA PRO A 284 -2.37 -0.71 -18.98
C PRO A 284 -2.39 0.77 -19.35
N ILE A 285 -3.23 1.56 -18.68
CA ILE A 285 -3.41 3.00 -18.88
C ILE A 285 -3.06 3.68 -17.56
N SER A 286 -1.97 4.45 -17.53
CA SER A 286 -1.62 5.25 -16.36
C SER A 286 -2.65 6.34 -16.10
N GLN A 287 -2.73 6.83 -14.87
CA GLN A 287 -3.61 7.95 -14.53
C GLN A 287 -3.38 9.18 -15.42
N TYR A 288 -2.16 9.36 -15.93
CA TYR A 288 -1.78 10.46 -16.82
C TYR A 288 -2.31 10.26 -18.25
N ASP A 289 -2.20 9.04 -18.79
CA ASP A 289 -2.83 8.70 -20.07
C ASP A 289 -4.36 8.79 -19.97
N ALA A 290 -4.94 8.28 -18.87
CA ALA A 290 -6.37 8.41 -18.59
C ALA A 290 -6.80 9.88 -18.49
N HIS A 291 -6.04 10.73 -17.79
CA HIS A 291 -6.33 12.16 -17.69
C HIS A 291 -6.34 12.83 -19.06
N ALA A 292 -5.26 12.66 -19.84
CA ALA A 292 -5.14 13.23 -21.18
C ALA A 292 -6.28 12.77 -22.11
N ARG A 293 -6.59 11.46 -22.11
CA ARG A 293 -7.71 10.92 -22.89
C ARG A 293 -9.02 11.59 -22.50
N THR A 294 -9.27 11.69 -21.20
CA THR A 294 -10.55 12.10 -20.66
C THR A 294 -10.84 13.58 -20.91
N ILE A 295 -9.87 14.47 -20.71
CA ILE A 295 -10.04 15.90 -21.00
C ILE A 295 -10.19 16.16 -22.51
N LEU A 296 -9.66 15.26 -23.35
CA LEU A 296 -9.83 15.25 -24.80
C LEU A 296 -11.01 14.40 -25.30
N ASP A 297 -11.89 13.87 -24.45
CA ASP A 297 -13.03 13.03 -24.88
C ASP A 297 -12.63 11.76 -25.66
N LEU A 298 -11.39 11.29 -25.50
CA LEU A 298 -10.91 10.03 -26.07
C LEU A 298 -11.37 8.84 -25.21
N PRO A 299 -11.60 7.65 -25.81
CA PRO A 299 -12.05 6.48 -25.07
C PRO A 299 -11.06 6.04 -23.98
N VAL A 300 -11.60 5.68 -22.82
CA VAL A 300 -10.89 5.03 -21.72
C VAL A 300 -11.56 3.67 -21.45
N PRO A 301 -11.03 2.56 -21.99
CA PRO A 301 -11.59 1.24 -21.71
C PRO A 301 -11.37 0.88 -20.23
N LYS A 302 -12.38 0.29 -19.60
CA LYS A 302 -12.36 -0.07 -18.18
C LYS A 302 -11.25 -1.07 -17.86
N GLU A 303 -11.04 -2.04 -18.74
CA GLU A 303 -9.98 -3.05 -18.65
C GLU A 303 -8.58 -2.41 -18.65
N GLY A 304 -8.47 -1.20 -19.20
CA GLY A 304 -7.24 -0.41 -19.17
C GLY A 304 -6.86 0.14 -17.80
N LEU A 305 -7.80 0.16 -16.86
CA LEU A 305 -7.62 0.69 -15.50
C LEU A 305 -7.35 -0.42 -14.47
N GLU A 306 -7.47 -1.69 -14.86
CA GLU A 306 -7.26 -2.85 -13.99
C GLU A 306 -5.77 -3.13 -13.76
N LEU A 307 -5.43 -3.68 -12.59
CA LEU A 307 -4.07 -4.07 -12.25
C LEU A 307 -3.63 -5.28 -13.09
N ARG A 308 -2.45 -5.18 -13.70
CA ARG A 308 -1.76 -6.30 -14.36
C ARG A 308 -1.07 -7.22 -13.35
N CYS A 309 -0.58 -6.63 -12.26
CA CYS A 309 0.13 -7.30 -11.18
C CYS A 309 0.10 -6.43 -9.92
N PRO A 310 0.34 -7.02 -8.74
CA PRO A 310 0.60 -6.26 -7.52
C PRO A 310 1.78 -5.28 -7.66
N ALA A 311 1.63 -4.11 -7.04
CA ALA A 311 2.64 -3.07 -7.03
C ALA A 311 2.73 -2.34 -5.69
N ILE A 312 3.92 -1.87 -5.36
CA ILE A 312 4.16 -0.99 -4.22
C ILE A 312 4.94 0.22 -4.71
N MET A 313 4.39 1.41 -4.49
CA MET A 313 5.07 2.67 -4.79
C MET A 313 5.69 3.23 -3.51
N LEU A 314 6.96 3.61 -3.58
CA LEU A 314 7.71 4.30 -2.52
C LEU A 314 8.09 5.70 -3.01
N ASN A 315 7.70 6.74 -2.28
CA ASN A 315 8.16 8.09 -2.56
C ASN A 315 9.62 8.28 -2.15
N ILE A 316 10.39 8.92 -3.04
CA ILE A 316 11.76 9.37 -2.74
C ILE A 316 11.68 10.83 -2.29
N LEU A 317 11.87 11.05 -0.99
CA LEU A 317 12.00 12.39 -0.42
C LEU A 317 13.48 12.81 -0.40
N GLY A 318 13.75 14.11 -0.43
CA GLY A 318 15.11 14.60 -0.24
C GLY A 318 15.63 14.26 1.17
N GLY A 319 16.79 13.60 1.23
CA GLY A 319 17.47 13.18 2.45
C GLY A 319 18.53 14.17 2.94
N LYS A 320 19.51 13.68 3.72
CA LYS A 320 20.60 14.47 4.31
C LYS A 320 21.58 15.06 3.28
N THR A 321 21.84 14.35 2.20
CA THR A 321 22.76 14.79 1.13
C THR A 321 21.97 15.33 -0.07
N THR A 322 22.61 16.19 -0.86
CA THR A 322 22.02 16.82 -2.06
C THR A 322 21.68 15.81 -3.16
N ASP A 323 22.31 14.64 -3.15
CA ASP A 323 22.19 13.54 -4.11
C ASP A 323 21.49 12.29 -3.55
N SER A 324 20.99 12.35 -2.31
CA SER A 324 20.27 11.24 -1.63
C SER A 324 19.27 10.48 -2.53
N HIS A 325 18.45 11.22 -3.28
CA HIS A 325 17.49 10.67 -4.23
C HIS A 325 18.13 9.86 -5.39
N VAL A 326 19.34 10.20 -5.81
CA VAL A 326 20.11 9.49 -6.83
C VAL A 326 20.64 8.16 -6.27
N ASP A 327 21.04 8.12 -5.01
CA ASP A 327 21.51 6.88 -4.39
C ASP A 327 20.37 5.86 -4.21
N ILE A 328 19.17 6.33 -3.85
CA ILE A 328 17.98 5.48 -3.82
C ILE A 328 17.66 4.96 -5.22
N ALA A 329 17.75 5.81 -6.24
CA ALA A 329 17.54 5.41 -7.63
C ALA A 329 18.51 4.30 -8.07
N LYS A 330 19.82 4.46 -7.79
CA LYS A 330 20.83 3.42 -8.08
C LYS A 330 20.53 2.11 -7.36
N LYS A 331 20.13 2.17 -6.08
CA LYS A 331 19.76 0.97 -5.32
C LYS A 331 18.52 0.30 -5.90
N ALA A 332 17.56 1.09 -6.39
CA ALA A 332 16.36 0.56 -7.04
C ALA A 332 16.68 -0.16 -8.36
N ASP A 333 17.71 0.26 -9.10
CA ASP A 333 18.13 -0.43 -10.33
C ASP A 333 18.61 -1.88 -10.08
N GLU A 334 19.04 -2.20 -8.85
CA GLU A 334 19.44 -3.55 -8.43
C GLU A 334 18.24 -4.43 -8.02
N VAL A 335 17.05 -3.85 -7.85
CA VAL A 335 15.85 -4.54 -7.37
C VAL A 335 14.99 -5.00 -8.55
N GLY A 336 14.80 -6.31 -8.68
CA GLY A 336 13.95 -6.89 -9.72
C GLY A 336 12.52 -6.35 -9.68
N GLY A 337 12.02 -5.85 -10.81
CA GLY A 337 10.67 -5.29 -10.93
C GLY A 337 10.50 -3.87 -10.40
N ALA A 338 11.58 -3.21 -9.94
CA ALA A 338 11.58 -1.80 -9.62
C ALA A 338 11.65 -0.93 -10.89
N THR A 339 10.98 0.22 -10.87
CA THR A 339 11.08 1.25 -11.89
C THR A 339 11.14 2.60 -11.22
N THR A 340 12.19 3.35 -11.53
CA THR A 340 12.50 4.64 -10.90
C THR A 340 12.00 5.80 -11.75
N HIS A 341 11.35 6.77 -11.10
CA HIS A 341 10.93 8.04 -11.69
C HIS A 341 11.54 9.20 -10.90
N LEU A 342 12.56 9.86 -11.47
CA LEU A 342 13.14 11.09 -10.90
C LEU A 342 12.59 12.32 -11.61
N TYR A 343 12.22 13.34 -10.84
CA TYR A 343 11.47 14.49 -11.36
C TYR A 343 12.34 15.65 -11.88
N GLY A 344 13.66 15.50 -11.95
CA GLY A 344 14.55 16.56 -12.46
C GLY A 344 14.52 17.87 -11.65
N LYS A 345 14.29 17.78 -10.33
CA LYS A 345 14.12 18.95 -9.45
C LYS A 345 15.42 19.62 -8.98
N GLY A 346 16.57 19.17 -9.49
CA GLY A 346 17.90 19.59 -9.04
C GLY A 346 18.26 18.96 -7.68
N GLU A 347 18.95 19.71 -6.84
CA GLU A 347 19.40 19.24 -5.53
C GLU A 347 18.24 18.85 -4.60
N ALA A 348 18.46 17.78 -3.83
CA ALA A 348 17.55 17.32 -2.79
C ALA A 348 17.40 18.38 -1.70
N ARG A 349 16.16 18.58 -1.25
CA ARG A 349 15.84 19.37 -0.05
C ARG A 349 14.99 18.50 0.87
N LYS A 350 15.25 18.60 2.18
CA LYS A 350 14.53 17.80 3.19
C LYS A 350 13.01 17.92 3.01
N GLY A 351 12.32 16.79 2.90
CA GLY A 351 10.86 16.71 2.74
C GLY A 351 10.33 17.01 1.33
N ARG A 352 11.17 17.45 0.39
CA ARG A 352 10.76 17.67 -1.01
C ARG A 352 10.65 16.31 -1.73
N LYS A 353 9.52 16.07 -2.41
CA LYS A 353 9.33 14.89 -3.29
C LYS A 353 10.27 14.99 -4.51
N MET A 354 11.31 14.17 -4.54
CA MET A 354 12.34 14.16 -5.59
C MET A 354 12.07 13.13 -6.68
N GLY A 355 11.34 12.07 -6.35
CA GLY A 355 10.97 11.00 -7.27
C GLY A 355 10.07 9.98 -6.61
N HIS A 356 9.83 8.87 -7.28
CA HIS A 356 9.26 7.66 -6.69
C HIS A 356 9.87 6.41 -7.34
N VAL A 357 9.73 5.27 -6.67
CA VAL A 357 10.01 3.95 -7.22
C VAL A 357 8.73 3.12 -7.13
N THR A 358 8.37 2.45 -8.22
CA THR A 358 7.31 1.44 -8.20
C THR A 358 7.95 0.06 -8.33
N VAL A 359 7.70 -0.83 -7.36
CA VAL A 359 8.09 -2.24 -7.43
C VAL A 359 6.87 -3.07 -7.81
N THR A 360 6.94 -3.76 -8.95
CA THR A 360 5.92 -4.72 -9.39
C THR A 360 6.41 -6.16 -9.18
N ALA A 361 5.50 -7.05 -8.82
CA ALA A 361 5.81 -8.47 -8.66
C ALA A 361 4.57 -9.35 -8.92
N PRO A 362 4.73 -10.66 -9.19
CA PRO A 362 3.61 -11.59 -9.34
C PRO A 362 2.67 -11.65 -8.12
N THR A 363 3.17 -11.42 -6.91
CA THR A 363 2.37 -11.40 -5.68
C THR A 363 2.73 -10.20 -4.80
N MET A 364 1.78 -9.74 -3.96
CA MET A 364 2.04 -8.65 -3.02
C MET A 364 3.17 -8.98 -2.04
N SER A 365 3.24 -10.23 -1.55
CA SER A 365 4.32 -10.67 -0.65
C SER A 365 5.69 -10.55 -1.29
N GLU A 366 5.82 -10.86 -2.57
CA GLU A 366 7.08 -10.74 -3.29
C GLU A 366 7.45 -9.27 -3.54
N ALA A 367 6.46 -8.42 -3.85
CA ALA A 367 6.68 -6.98 -3.93
C ALA A 367 7.17 -6.40 -2.59
N GLU A 368 6.60 -6.85 -1.47
CA GLU A 368 7.01 -6.43 -0.13
C GLU A 368 8.45 -6.82 0.19
N ASN A 369 8.85 -8.05 -0.11
CA ASN A 369 10.23 -8.50 0.07
C ASN A 369 11.21 -7.70 -0.78
N ARG A 370 10.85 -7.43 -2.05
CA ARG A 370 11.70 -6.69 -2.99
C ARG A 370 11.84 -5.21 -2.62
N ILE A 371 10.77 -4.57 -2.12
CA ILE A 371 10.81 -3.13 -1.80
C ILE A 371 11.43 -2.84 -0.42
N GLN A 372 11.46 -3.81 0.50
CA GLN A 372 11.94 -3.59 1.87
C GLN A 372 13.36 -2.98 1.93
N PRO A 373 14.37 -3.44 1.17
CA PRO A 373 15.69 -2.81 1.17
C PRO A 373 15.69 -1.34 0.72
N LEU A 374 14.72 -0.92 -0.10
CA LEU A 374 14.55 0.47 -0.53
C LEU A 374 13.88 1.30 0.55
N ILE A 375 12.89 0.75 1.25
CA ILE A 375 12.27 1.40 2.42
C ILE A 375 13.34 1.68 3.47
N ASP A 376 14.16 0.68 3.80
CA ASP A 376 15.23 0.81 4.79
C ASP A 376 16.24 1.91 4.39
N ALA A 377 16.58 1.99 3.09
CA ALA A 377 17.49 3.01 2.58
C ALA A 377 16.90 4.43 2.65
N VAL A 378 15.62 4.60 2.31
CA VAL A 378 14.93 5.90 2.42
C VAL A 378 14.86 6.34 3.89
N ASP A 379 14.60 5.41 4.80
CA ASP A 379 14.49 5.69 6.24
C ASP A 379 15.85 6.08 6.85
N GLU A 380 16.92 5.40 6.46
CA GLU A 380 18.28 5.73 6.85
C GLU A 380 18.68 7.14 6.39
N GLN A 381 18.34 7.51 5.15
CA GLN A 381 18.62 8.84 4.59
C GLN A 381 17.86 9.96 5.32
N LEU A 382 16.69 9.67 5.89
CA LEU A 382 15.93 10.60 6.73
C LEU A 382 16.45 10.65 8.18
N GLY A 383 17.42 9.81 8.52
CA GLY A 383 18.03 9.74 9.85
C GLY A 383 17.20 8.96 10.86
N LYS A 384 16.32 8.06 10.40
CA LYS A 384 15.55 7.18 11.25
C LYS A 384 16.38 5.93 11.53
N HIS A 385 16.75 5.70 12.80
CA HIS A 385 17.41 4.47 13.21
C HIS A 385 16.38 3.35 13.24
N THR A 386 16.53 2.35 12.37
CA THR A 386 15.74 1.13 12.43
C THR A 386 16.31 0.22 13.52
N ASP A 387 15.93 0.46 14.78
CA ASP A 387 16.16 -0.47 15.87
C ASP A 387 15.22 -1.69 15.72
N ALA A 388 15.61 -2.66 14.89
CA ALA A 388 15.31 -4.08 15.09
C ALA A 388 15.85 -4.91 13.91
N LYS A 389 16.79 -5.81 14.20
CA LYS A 389 16.84 -7.12 13.53
C LYS A 389 15.55 -7.89 13.85
N ARG A 390 14.42 -7.50 13.27
CA ARG A 390 13.33 -8.42 12.98
C ARG A 390 13.73 -9.08 11.67
N SER A 391 13.69 -10.41 11.57
CA SER A 391 13.77 -11.04 10.25
C SER A 391 12.67 -10.42 9.38
N THR A 392 13.08 -9.71 8.35
CA THR A 392 12.27 -8.77 7.56
C THR A 392 11.31 -9.45 6.59
N GLU A 393 11.38 -10.77 6.46
CA GLU A 393 10.48 -11.53 5.60
C GLU A 393 9.21 -11.93 6.37
N ARG A 394 8.05 -11.65 5.76
CA ARG A 394 6.76 -12.06 6.33
C ARG A 394 6.68 -13.58 6.44
N PRO A 395 6.17 -14.12 7.55
CA PRO A 395 6.13 -15.55 7.77
C PRO A 395 5.22 -16.24 6.75
N VAL A 396 5.75 -17.24 6.06
CA VAL A 396 5.01 -18.04 5.06
C VAL A 396 4.58 -19.40 5.60
N VAL A 397 5.14 -19.85 6.72
CA VAL A 397 4.72 -21.04 7.47
C VAL A 397 4.16 -20.64 8.83
N ALA A 398 2.93 -21.07 9.11
CA ALA A 398 2.38 -21.00 10.46
C ALA A 398 2.72 -22.30 11.20
N VAL A 399 3.30 -22.21 12.39
CA VAL A 399 3.53 -23.36 13.27
C VAL A 399 2.63 -23.20 14.49
N VAL A 400 1.55 -23.97 14.55
CA VAL A 400 0.59 -23.94 15.66
C VAL A 400 0.77 -25.15 16.57
N MET A 401 0.61 -24.93 17.88
CA MET A 401 0.69 -26.00 18.87
C MET A 401 -0.41 -25.89 19.92
N GLY A 402 -0.88 -27.03 20.43
CA GLY A 402 -1.96 -27.10 21.43
C GLY A 402 -1.56 -26.53 22.79
N SER A 403 -0.27 -26.63 23.10
CA SER A 403 0.34 -26.28 24.38
C SER A 403 1.82 -25.94 24.18
N ASP A 404 2.40 -25.15 25.08
CA ASP A 404 3.85 -24.90 25.12
C ASP A 404 4.67 -26.17 25.41
N SER A 405 4.06 -27.17 26.05
CA SER A 405 4.63 -28.50 26.25
C SER A 405 4.99 -29.23 24.95
N ASP A 406 4.41 -28.86 23.80
CA ASP A 406 4.68 -29.46 22.49
C ASP A 406 5.96 -28.84 21.83
N MET A 407 6.46 -27.73 22.38
CA MET A 407 7.60 -26.97 21.85
C MET A 407 8.90 -27.79 21.72
N PRO A 408 9.27 -28.68 22.67
CA PRO A 408 10.47 -29.51 22.53
C PRO A 408 10.43 -30.41 21.29
N VAL A 409 9.25 -30.95 20.93
CA VAL A 409 9.08 -31.77 19.73
C VAL A 409 9.26 -30.92 18.47
N LEU A 410 8.78 -29.67 18.46
CA LEU A 410 8.91 -28.75 17.33
C LEU A 410 10.31 -28.16 17.13
N ARG A 411 11.26 -28.40 18.03
CA ARG A 411 12.64 -27.87 17.92
C ARG A 411 13.28 -28.18 16.57
N ALA A 412 13.17 -29.43 16.10
CA ALA A 412 13.78 -29.85 14.84
C ALA A 412 13.08 -29.23 13.62
N CYS A 413 11.76 -29.00 13.69
CA CYS A 413 11.02 -28.23 12.69
C CYS A 413 11.60 -26.82 12.53
N PHE A 414 11.77 -26.08 13.64
CA PHE A 414 12.33 -24.73 13.59
C PHE A 414 13.74 -24.70 13.01
N GLN A 415 14.60 -25.65 13.39
CA GLN A 415 15.96 -25.75 12.85
C GLN A 415 15.99 -25.94 11.32
N ILE A 416 15.05 -26.73 10.76
CA ILE A 416 14.95 -26.90 9.31
C ILE A 416 14.44 -25.62 8.64
N LEU A 417 13.40 -24.99 9.19
CA LEU A 417 12.87 -23.73 8.65
C LEU A 417 13.93 -22.63 8.66
N GLU A 418 14.73 -22.52 9.72
CA GLU A 418 15.86 -21.59 9.83
C GLU A 418 16.97 -21.94 8.83
N ARG A 419 17.36 -23.21 8.75
CA ARG A 419 18.39 -23.69 7.79
C ARG A 419 18.02 -23.35 6.36
N PHE A 420 16.73 -23.42 6.01
CA PHE A 420 16.26 -23.13 4.65
C PHE A 420 15.91 -21.65 4.43
N ALA A 421 16.11 -20.81 5.45
CA ALA A 421 15.63 -19.42 5.45
C ALA A 421 14.17 -19.35 4.98
N ILE A 422 13.30 -20.14 5.63
CA ILE A 422 11.85 -20.12 5.43
C ILE A 422 11.25 -19.33 6.60
N PRO A 423 10.69 -18.14 6.35
CA PRO A 423 10.05 -17.33 7.37
C PRO A 423 8.87 -18.06 7.99
N TYR A 424 8.81 -18.10 9.32
CA TYR A 424 7.75 -18.79 10.04
C TYR A 424 7.24 -17.99 11.23
N GLN A 425 6.04 -18.33 11.68
CA GLN A 425 5.44 -17.79 12.89
C GLN A 425 4.90 -18.90 13.76
N ALA A 426 5.36 -18.96 15.02
CA ALA A 426 4.83 -19.88 16.01
C ALA A 426 3.66 -19.26 16.79
N ARG A 427 2.63 -20.06 17.06
CA ARG A 427 1.45 -19.68 17.86
C ARG A 427 0.98 -20.86 18.72
N ILE A 428 0.43 -20.55 19.89
CA ILE A 428 -0.26 -21.53 20.74
C ILE A 428 -1.76 -21.34 20.53
N THR A 429 -2.46 -22.41 20.19
CA THR A 429 -3.93 -22.44 20.08
C THR A 429 -4.43 -23.87 20.23
N SER A 430 -5.63 -24.03 20.80
CA SER A 430 -6.20 -25.33 21.15
C SER A 430 -7.58 -25.48 20.54
N ALA A 431 -7.82 -26.64 19.90
CA ALA A 431 -9.13 -27.05 19.41
C ALA A 431 -10.19 -27.12 20.52
N HIS A 432 -9.78 -27.35 21.77
CA HIS A 432 -10.68 -27.57 22.90
C HIS A 432 -10.78 -26.35 23.82
N ARG A 433 -9.66 -25.64 24.04
CA ARG A 433 -9.58 -24.53 25.01
C ARG A 433 -9.74 -23.16 24.36
N THR A 434 -9.31 -22.99 23.11
CA THR A 434 -9.41 -21.71 22.38
C THR A 434 -10.00 -21.91 20.97
N PRO A 435 -11.18 -22.55 20.85
CA PRO A 435 -11.73 -22.96 19.56
C PRO A 435 -12.02 -21.78 18.62
N ASP A 436 -12.53 -20.66 19.14
CA ASP A 436 -12.83 -19.47 18.33
C ASP A 436 -11.55 -18.82 17.79
N TRP A 437 -10.51 -18.74 18.61
CA TRP A 437 -9.21 -18.21 18.20
C TRP A 437 -8.56 -19.11 17.14
N MET A 438 -8.52 -20.42 17.35
CA MET A 438 -8.02 -21.38 16.36
C MET A 438 -8.77 -21.23 15.03
N ARG A 439 -10.11 -21.16 15.09
CA ARG A 439 -10.96 -20.98 13.90
C ARG A 439 -10.63 -19.66 13.18
N GLN A 440 -10.58 -18.56 13.91
CA GLN A 440 -10.28 -17.25 13.35
C GLN A 440 -8.91 -17.26 12.66
N PHE A 441 -7.88 -17.76 13.37
CA PHE A 441 -6.53 -17.88 12.86
C PHE A 441 -6.46 -18.74 11.59
N ALA A 442 -6.99 -19.96 11.61
CA ALA A 442 -6.95 -20.85 10.46
C ALA A 442 -7.68 -20.23 9.24
N LYS A 443 -8.81 -19.56 9.49
CA LYS A 443 -9.61 -18.89 8.47
C LYS A 443 -8.88 -17.70 7.84
N SER A 444 -8.21 -16.87 8.64
CA SER A 444 -7.47 -15.69 8.14
C SER A 444 -6.06 -16.01 7.65
N ALA A 445 -5.49 -17.18 7.97
CA ALA A 445 -4.09 -17.49 7.72
C ALA A 445 -3.65 -17.27 6.26
N LYS A 446 -4.49 -17.64 5.29
CA LYS A 446 -4.19 -17.42 3.86
C LYS A 446 -4.10 -15.93 3.51
N ASP A 447 -5.02 -15.14 4.06
CA ASP A 447 -5.09 -13.70 3.83
C ASP A 447 -3.96 -12.95 4.55
N GLU A 448 -3.45 -13.53 5.64
CA GLU A 448 -2.25 -13.07 6.36
C GLU A 448 -0.93 -13.42 5.65
N GLY A 449 -0.99 -14.20 4.56
CA GLY A 449 0.15 -14.51 3.71
C GLY A 449 0.76 -15.91 3.90
N PHE A 450 0.26 -16.68 4.89
CA PHE A 450 0.72 -18.05 5.09
C PHE A 450 0.38 -18.94 3.89
N LYS A 451 1.26 -19.91 3.63
CA LYS A 451 1.12 -20.88 2.54
C LYS A 451 0.92 -22.30 3.05
N VAL A 452 1.37 -22.58 4.28
CA VAL A 452 1.27 -23.89 4.94
C VAL A 452 1.07 -23.70 6.44
N ILE A 453 0.26 -24.55 7.06
CA ILE A 453 0.14 -24.65 8.51
C ILE A 453 0.76 -25.98 8.96
N ILE A 454 1.72 -25.92 9.89
CA ILE A 454 2.21 -27.07 10.65
C ILE A 454 1.51 -27.05 12.00
N ALA A 455 0.78 -28.10 12.35
CA ALA A 455 0.01 -28.19 13.58
C ALA A 455 0.47 -29.38 14.42
N ALA A 456 1.03 -29.10 15.60
CA ALA A 456 1.47 -30.11 16.57
C ALA A 456 0.47 -30.25 17.71
N ALA A 457 0.10 -31.49 18.05
CA ALA A 457 -0.74 -31.76 19.20
C ALA A 457 -0.59 -33.20 19.70
N GLY A 458 -0.70 -33.39 21.00
CA GLY A 458 -0.77 -34.70 21.67
C GLY A 458 -2.17 -35.05 22.19
N GLY A 459 -2.34 -36.30 22.62
CA GLY A 459 -3.59 -36.83 23.16
C GLY A 459 -4.66 -37.02 22.08
N ALA A 460 -5.88 -36.50 22.31
CA ALA A 460 -6.94 -36.48 21.29
C ALA A 460 -6.56 -35.66 20.04
N ALA A 461 -5.56 -34.77 20.15
CA ALA A 461 -4.85 -34.10 19.07
C ALA A 461 -5.69 -33.54 17.89
N HIS A 462 -6.91 -33.04 18.15
CA HIS A 462 -7.81 -32.51 17.12
C HIS A 462 -7.34 -31.23 16.40
N LEU A 463 -6.29 -30.56 16.89
CA LEU A 463 -5.85 -29.26 16.37
C LEU A 463 -5.59 -29.26 14.84
N PRO A 464 -4.86 -30.21 14.24
CA PRO A 464 -4.62 -30.20 12.80
C PRO A 464 -5.90 -30.39 11.99
N GLY A 465 -6.76 -31.33 12.40
CA GLY A 465 -8.02 -31.59 11.71
C GLY A 465 -9.00 -30.42 11.79
N MET A 466 -9.10 -29.80 12.95
CA MET A 466 -9.93 -28.61 13.13
C MET A 466 -9.37 -27.41 12.36
N ALA A 467 -8.05 -27.21 12.33
CA ALA A 467 -7.44 -26.17 11.52
C ALA A 467 -7.71 -26.37 10.02
N ALA A 468 -7.62 -27.63 9.53
CA ALA A 468 -7.90 -27.97 8.14
C ALA A 468 -9.33 -27.58 7.72
N SER A 469 -10.33 -27.82 8.59
CA SER A 469 -11.74 -27.50 8.31
C SER A 469 -12.06 -26.01 8.12
N TRP A 470 -11.14 -25.11 8.47
CA TRP A 470 -11.34 -23.66 8.38
C TRP A 470 -10.45 -22.98 7.35
N THR A 471 -9.58 -23.70 6.65
CA THR A 471 -8.60 -23.11 5.75
C THR A 471 -8.50 -23.87 4.43
N THR A 472 -8.11 -23.17 3.36
CA THR A 472 -7.74 -23.82 2.09
C THR A 472 -6.23 -24.09 2.00
N LEU A 473 -5.47 -23.75 3.04
CA LEU A 473 -4.03 -24.01 3.09
C LEU A 473 -3.77 -25.49 3.40
N PRO A 474 -2.69 -26.09 2.86
CA PRO A 474 -2.22 -27.38 3.33
C PRO A 474 -1.94 -27.36 4.84
N VAL A 475 -2.53 -28.31 5.57
CA VAL A 475 -2.27 -28.53 6.99
C VAL A 475 -1.46 -29.81 7.18
N ILE A 476 -0.31 -29.67 7.84
CA ILE A 476 0.60 -30.75 8.17
C ILE A 476 0.44 -31.07 9.65
N GLY A 477 -0.03 -32.27 9.97
CA GLY A 477 -0.21 -32.72 11.35
C GLY A 477 1.06 -33.36 11.90
N VAL A 478 1.50 -32.92 13.08
CA VAL A 478 2.62 -33.50 13.83
C VAL A 478 2.05 -34.17 15.09
N PRO A 479 1.88 -35.50 15.09
CA PRO A 479 1.43 -36.21 16.28
C PRO A 479 2.51 -36.11 17.36
N VAL A 480 2.15 -35.57 18.53
CA VAL A 480 3.05 -35.49 19.68
C VAL A 480 2.79 -36.67 20.61
N ALA A 481 3.83 -37.39 20.99
CA ALA A 481 3.70 -38.52 21.90
C ALA A 481 3.13 -38.09 23.25
N ALA A 482 1.93 -38.60 23.58
CA ALA A 482 1.31 -38.41 24.88
C ALA A 482 1.78 -39.49 25.87
N SER A 483 1.49 -39.30 27.16
CA SER A 483 1.82 -40.25 28.23
C SER A 483 1.13 -41.62 28.11
N HIS A 484 0.12 -41.73 27.25
CA HIS A 484 -0.63 -42.94 27.00
C HIS A 484 -0.59 -43.28 25.50
N LEU A 485 -0.50 -44.57 25.18
CA LEU A 485 -0.49 -45.09 23.80
C LEU A 485 0.67 -44.59 22.92
N ASP A 486 1.73 -44.02 23.51
CA ASP A 486 2.96 -43.58 22.83
C ASP A 486 2.71 -42.72 21.57
N GLY A 487 1.64 -41.91 21.59
CA GLY A 487 1.26 -41.02 20.48
C GLY A 487 0.43 -41.68 19.36
N LEU A 488 0.08 -42.97 19.46
CA LEU A 488 -0.81 -43.63 18.49
C LEU A 488 -2.21 -43.00 18.46
N ASP A 489 -2.71 -42.56 19.61
CA ASP A 489 -3.95 -41.80 19.72
C ASP A 489 -3.89 -40.51 18.88
N SER A 490 -2.79 -39.78 19.00
CA SER A 490 -2.54 -38.54 18.27
C SER A 490 -2.42 -38.81 16.78
N GLN A 491 -1.69 -39.87 16.39
CA GLN A 491 -1.52 -40.25 14.99
C GLN A 491 -2.85 -40.68 14.36
N TRP A 492 -3.65 -41.50 15.03
CA TRP A 492 -4.94 -41.93 14.52
C TRP A 492 -5.92 -40.76 14.40
N SER A 493 -5.93 -39.83 15.37
CA SER A 493 -6.78 -38.64 15.29
C SER A 493 -6.48 -37.76 14.06
N MET A 494 -5.21 -37.70 13.63
CA MET A 494 -4.77 -36.88 12.51
C MET A 494 -4.89 -37.60 11.15
N THR A 495 -4.80 -38.93 11.13
CA THR A 495 -4.89 -39.73 9.90
C THR A 495 -6.32 -40.14 9.56
N GLN A 496 -7.19 -40.34 10.56
CA GLN A 496 -8.58 -40.75 10.37
C GLN A 496 -9.53 -39.56 10.19
N MET A 497 -9.22 -38.71 9.22
CA MET A 497 -10.03 -37.53 8.91
C MET A 497 -11.30 -37.87 8.12
N PRO A 498 -12.42 -37.13 8.32
CA PRO A 498 -13.61 -37.29 7.49
C PRO A 498 -13.33 -36.95 6.01
N ARG A 499 -14.14 -37.53 5.11
CA ARG A 499 -14.05 -37.26 3.67
C ARG A 499 -14.16 -35.75 3.40
N GLY A 500 -13.20 -35.19 2.68
CA GLY A 500 -13.16 -33.77 2.32
C GLY A 500 -12.22 -32.92 3.18
N GLU A 501 -11.69 -33.44 4.28
CA GLU A 501 -10.84 -32.68 5.23
C GLU A 501 -9.44 -33.30 5.39
N PRO A 502 -8.57 -33.23 4.36
CA PRO A 502 -7.28 -33.90 4.40
C PRO A 502 -6.30 -33.21 5.36
N VAL A 503 -5.58 -34.01 6.15
CA VAL A 503 -4.40 -33.58 6.90
C VAL A 503 -3.20 -34.41 6.43
N ALA A 504 -2.10 -33.74 6.11
CA ALA A 504 -0.85 -34.42 5.77
C ALA A 504 -0.09 -34.79 7.04
N THR A 505 -0.41 -35.94 7.64
CA THR A 505 0.19 -36.37 8.91
C THR A 505 1.58 -36.96 8.74
N VAL A 506 2.56 -36.47 9.50
CA VAL A 506 3.92 -37.06 9.58
C VAL A 506 4.01 -38.11 10.69
N GLY A 507 5.16 -38.76 10.83
CA GLY A 507 5.40 -39.70 11.93
C GLY A 507 5.30 -39.02 13.31
N ILE A 508 5.04 -39.83 14.35
CA ILE A 508 5.00 -39.37 15.74
C ILE A 508 6.33 -38.66 16.09
N ASP A 509 6.23 -37.50 16.73
CA ASP A 509 7.32 -36.57 17.08
C ASP A 509 8.20 -36.11 15.92
N ASN A 510 7.83 -36.40 14.67
CA ASN A 510 8.69 -36.17 13.51
C ASN A 510 8.51 -34.77 12.92
N SER A 511 8.82 -33.76 13.73
CA SER A 511 8.70 -32.35 13.34
C SER A 511 9.68 -31.95 12.21
N THR A 512 10.81 -32.65 12.07
CA THR A 512 11.73 -32.51 10.93
C THR A 512 11.02 -32.74 9.60
N ASN A 513 10.29 -33.85 9.48
CA ASN A 513 9.55 -34.17 8.26
C ASN A 513 8.40 -33.20 8.03
N ALA A 514 7.82 -32.62 9.07
CA ALA A 514 6.79 -31.60 8.93
C ALA A 514 7.34 -30.34 8.24
N ALA A 515 8.51 -29.87 8.68
CA ALA A 515 9.20 -28.74 8.05
C ALA A 515 9.64 -29.05 6.61
N LEU A 516 10.20 -30.25 6.37
CA LEU A 516 10.60 -30.66 5.01
C LEU A 516 9.39 -30.80 4.07
N LEU A 517 8.25 -31.27 4.57
CA LEU A 517 7.02 -31.34 3.79
C LEU A 517 6.46 -29.94 3.50
N ALA A 518 6.50 -29.02 4.47
CA ALA A 518 6.16 -27.61 4.24
C ALA A 518 7.07 -26.99 3.17
N ALA A 519 8.38 -27.23 3.25
CA ALA A 519 9.34 -26.78 2.23
C ALA A 519 9.00 -27.36 0.85
N ARG A 520 8.59 -28.63 0.75
CA ARG A 520 8.17 -29.23 -0.53
C ARG A 520 6.93 -28.55 -1.10
N VAL A 521 5.93 -28.24 -0.27
CA VAL A 521 4.76 -27.47 -0.71
C VAL A 521 5.17 -26.10 -1.25
N LEU A 522 6.04 -25.38 -0.53
CA LEU A 522 6.54 -24.07 -0.95
C LEU A 522 7.37 -24.13 -2.24
N SER A 523 8.14 -25.21 -2.44
CA SER A 523 9.03 -25.40 -3.59
C SER A 523 8.31 -25.45 -4.94
N VAL A 524 6.99 -25.70 -4.94
CA VAL A 524 6.16 -25.64 -6.15
C VAL A 524 6.13 -24.23 -6.75
N SER A 525 6.20 -23.20 -5.90
CA SER A 525 6.19 -21.79 -6.30
C SER A 525 7.51 -21.05 -6.05
N ASP A 526 8.41 -21.60 -5.22
CA ASP A 526 9.71 -21.01 -4.89
C ASP A 526 10.87 -21.92 -5.36
N PRO A 527 11.51 -21.61 -6.52
CA PRO A 527 12.64 -22.38 -7.04
C PRO A 527 13.86 -22.41 -6.11
N ARG A 528 14.04 -21.40 -5.25
CA ARG A 528 15.15 -21.37 -4.28
C ARG A 528 15.00 -22.51 -3.27
N ILE A 529 13.78 -22.72 -2.75
CA ILE A 529 13.50 -23.81 -1.82
C ILE A 529 13.66 -25.17 -2.51
N ALA A 530 13.31 -25.28 -3.80
CA ALA A 530 13.53 -26.50 -4.57
C ALA A 530 15.03 -26.88 -4.64
N THR A 531 15.91 -25.89 -4.83
CA THR A 531 17.36 -26.08 -4.81
C THR A 531 17.86 -26.50 -3.43
N LEU A 532 17.44 -25.81 -2.37
CA LEU A 532 17.83 -26.14 -0.99
C LEU A 532 17.40 -27.56 -0.58
N LEU A 533 16.22 -28.00 -1.03
CA LEU A 533 15.76 -29.37 -0.82
C LEU A 533 16.64 -30.41 -1.52
N ARG A 534 17.14 -30.09 -2.73
CA ARG A 534 18.06 -30.96 -3.47
C ARG A 534 19.40 -31.07 -2.74
N GLU A 535 19.96 -29.95 -2.34
CA GLU A 535 21.21 -29.89 -1.56
C GLU A 535 21.06 -30.64 -0.23
N TYR A 536 19.93 -30.50 0.46
CA TYR A 536 19.64 -31.25 1.67
C TYR A 536 19.64 -32.76 1.42
N ALA A 537 19.04 -33.22 0.31
CA ALA A 537 19.04 -34.64 -0.06
C ALA A 537 20.45 -35.17 -0.39
N GLU A 538 21.25 -34.41 -1.14
CA GLU A 538 22.64 -34.76 -1.49
C GLU A 538 23.55 -34.82 -0.25
N ASN A 539 23.37 -33.88 0.68
CA ASN A 539 24.10 -33.86 1.94
C ASN A 539 23.79 -35.09 2.81
N ASN A 540 22.53 -35.56 2.82
CA ASN A 540 22.16 -36.78 3.55
C ASN A 540 22.88 -38.02 2.99
N VAL A 541 23.03 -38.12 1.66
CA VAL A 541 23.81 -39.21 1.04
C VAL A 541 25.26 -39.14 1.50
N THR A 542 25.87 -37.96 1.45
CA THR A 542 27.25 -37.74 1.89
C THR A 542 27.43 -38.09 3.37
N GLU A 543 26.50 -37.68 4.24
CA GLU A 543 26.55 -37.96 5.68
C GLU A 543 26.43 -39.46 5.98
N VAL A 544 25.51 -40.17 5.31
CA VAL A 544 25.36 -41.63 5.47
C VAL A 544 26.63 -42.36 5.01
N MET A 545 27.18 -41.98 3.85
CA MET A 545 28.42 -42.59 3.33
C MET A 545 29.62 -42.33 4.24
N ALA A 546 29.71 -41.12 4.84
CA ALA A 546 30.75 -40.82 5.82
C ALA A 546 30.62 -41.67 7.09
N LYS A 547 29.38 -41.86 7.60
CA LYS A 547 29.12 -42.72 8.76
C LYS A 547 29.42 -44.18 8.47
N ASP A 548 29.09 -44.68 7.28
CA ASP A 548 29.41 -46.05 6.86
C ASP A 548 30.93 -46.26 6.75
N ALA A 549 31.65 -45.34 6.11
CA ALA A 549 33.11 -45.39 6.03
C ALA A 549 33.76 -45.36 7.43
N GLU A 550 33.22 -44.57 8.35
CA GLU A 550 33.69 -44.53 9.73
C GLU A 550 33.38 -45.82 10.50
N LEU A 551 32.18 -46.39 10.33
CA LEU A 551 31.79 -47.67 10.89
C LEU A 551 32.70 -48.80 10.40
N LEU A 552 33.02 -48.83 9.10
CA LEU A 552 33.96 -49.79 8.51
C LEU A 552 35.38 -49.64 9.07
N LYS A 553 35.81 -48.40 9.35
CA LYS A 553 37.13 -48.12 9.90
C LYS A 553 37.27 -48.51 11.38
N LEU A 554 36.27 -48.22 12.20
CA LEU A 554 36.31 -48.46 13.65
C LEU A 554 35.83 -49.88 14.03
N GLY A 555 35.02 -50.50 13.17
CA GLY A 555 34.25 -51.69 13.51
C GLY A 555 33.06 -51.36 14.44
N PRO A 556 32.05 -52.25 14.51
CA PRO A 556 30.77 -51.95 15.14
C PRO A 556 30.86 -51.66 16.65
N LEU A 557 31.74 -52.35 17.39
CA LEU A 557 31.86 -52.18 18.85
C LEU A 557 32.49 -50.84 19.24
N GLN A 558 33.52 -50.38 18.53
CA GLN A 558 34.14 -49.07 18.79
C GLN A 558 33.31 -47.91 18.26
N TYR A 559 32.56 -48.12 17.17
CA TYR A 559 31.60 -47.14 16.68
C TYR A 559 30.47 -46.90 17.70
N LEU A 560 29.94 -47.98 18.29
CA LEU A 560 28.92 -47.91 19.34
C LEU A 560 29.37 -47.10 20.56
N SER A 561 30.60 -47.32 21.05
CA SER A 561 31.11 -46.56 22.21
C SER A 561 31.24 -45.06 21.93
N LYS A 562 31.46 -44.66 20.67
CA LYS A 562 31.49 -43.26 20.24
C LYS A 562 30.09 -42.62 20.15
N MET A 563 29.04 -43.41 19.94
CA MET A 563 27.66 -42.89 19.82
C MET A 563 27.07 -42.40 21.15
N GLY A 564 27.75 -42.61 22.28
CA GLY A 564 27.31 -42.13 23.60
C GLY A 564 25.95 -42.71 24.03
N LYS A 565 25.60 -43.89 23.52
CA LYS A 565 24.39 -44.64 23.86
C LYS A 565 24.69 -45.78 24.81
#